data_AF-A0A1F6VGL7-F1
#
_entry.id   AF-A0A1F6VGL7-F1
#
_cell.length_a   1.000
_cell.length_b   1.000
_cell.length_c   1.000
_cell.angle_alpha   90.00
_cell.angle_beta   90.00
_cell.angle_gamma   90.00
#
_symmetry.space_group_name_H-M   'P 1'
#
loop_
_entity.id
_entity.type
_entity.pdbx_description
1 polymer ?
#
loop_
_entity_poly.entity_id
_entity_poly.type
_entity_poly.pdbx_seq_one_letter_code
_entity_poly.pdbx_strand_id
1 'polypeptide(L)'
;MSETLDNIFASYVNQGTLEEAATWMANLTRNHPELAEEFITALQKGIAAASKGDATVIKAVNAGGYQVSTAAEAGEHCLRLLGFYSKRLRE
;
A
#
# COMPACT_ATOMS: atom_id res chain seq x y z
N MET A 1 -1.51 17.15 -2.40
CA MET A 1 -2.57 16.20 -2.77
C MET A 1 -2.28 14.94 -1.97
N SER A 2 -3.18 14.50 -1.09
CA SER A 2 -2.93 13.34 -0.23
C SER A 2 -2.86 12.05 -1.03
N GLU A 3 -1.72 11.36 -0.97
CA GLU A 3 -1.57 10.03 -1.58
C GLU A 3 -2.47 9.04 -0.84
N THR A 4 -3.62 8.73 -1.45
CA THR A 4 -4.57 7.77 -0.90
C THR A 4 -4.12 6.36 -1.27
N LEU A 5 -4.42 5.37 -0.43
CA LEU A 5 -4.05 3.96 -0.65
C LEU A 5 -4.47 3.44 -2.04
N ASP A 6 -5.61 3.91 -2.54
CA ASP A 6 -6.07 3.67 -3.91
C ASP A 6 -5.05 4.13 -4.95
N ASN A 7 -4.55 5.36 -4.83
CA ASN A 7 -3.58 5.92 -5.76
C ASN A 7 -2.21 5.24 -5.66
N ILE A 8 -1.84 4.81 -4.44
CA ILE A 8 -0.59 4.08 -4.19
C ILE A 8 -0.63 2.72 -4.88
N PHE A 9 -1.69 1.94 -4.65
CA PHE A 9 -1.83 0.64 -5.29
C PHE A 9 -2.01 0.79 -6.80
N ALA A 10 -2.90 1.69 -7.24
CA ALA A 10 -3.16 1.92 -8.66
C ALA A 10 -1.93 2.45 -9.44
N SER A 11 -1.06 3.23 -8.80
CA SER A 11 0.12 3.80 -9.48
C SER A 11 1.37 2.95 -9.31
N TYR A 12 1.67 2.48 -8.10
CA TYR A 12 2.93 1.76 -7.83
C TYR A 12 2.79 0.24 -7.94
N VAL A 13 1.66 -0.31 -7.51
CA VAL A 13 1.45 -1.77 -7.51
C VAL A 13 0.97 -2.26 -8.88
N ASN A 14 0.17 -1.46 -9.60
CA ASN A 14 -0.25 -1.81 -10.96
C ASN A 14 0.92 -1.84 -11.98
N GLN A 15 2.01 -1.12 -11.71
CA GLN A 15 3.18 -1.06 -12.59
C GLN A 15 4.22 -2.16 -12.33
N GLY A 16 4.04 -3.01 -11.31
CA GLY A 16 5.05 -4.02 -10.93
C GLY A 16 4.60 -4.94 -9.81
N THR A 17 5.54 -5.44 -9.01
CA THR A 17 5.23 -6.25 -7.83
C THR A 17 5.11 -5.41 -6.56
N LEU A 18 4.51 -5.94 -5.49
CA LEU A 18 4.49 -5.28 -4.17
C LEU A 18 5.91 -4.90 -3.67
N GLU A 19 6.93 -5.69 -4.03
CA GLU A 19 8.32 -5.39 -3.67
C GLU A 19 8.88 -4.18 -4.43
N GLU A 20 8.56 -4.07 -5.72
CA GLU A 20 8.94 -2.91 -6.54
C GLU A 20 8.19 -1.65 -6.08
N ALA A 21 6.90 -1.76 -5.79
CA ALA A 21 6.12 -0.68 -5.21
C ALA A 21 6.72 -0.21 -3.88
N ALA A 22 7.06 -1.12 -2.98
CA ALA A 22 7.73 -0.80 -1.72
C ALA A 22 9.10 -0.14 -1.92
N THR A 23 9.86 -0.57 -2.94
CA THR A 23 11.16 0.03 -3.29
C THR A 23 10.99 1.45 -3.81
N TRP A 24 10.00 1.67 -4.68
CA TRP A 24 9.63 2.98 -5.18
C TRP A 24 9.18 3.91 -4.06
N MET A 25 8.27 3.44 -3.20
CA MET A 25 7.80 4.20 -2.04
C MET A 25 9.00 4.58 -1.16
N ALA A 26 9.87 3.65 -0.78
CA ALA A 26 11.02 3.93 0.08
C ALA A 26 12.01 4.93 -0.55
N ASN A 27 12.23 4.86 -1.86
CA ASN A 27 13.07 5.82 -2.58
C ASN A 27 12.41 7.22 -2.62
N LEU A 28 11.08 7.28 -2.84
CA LEU A 28 10.32 8.51 -2.77
C LEU A 28 10.41 9.13 -1.37
N THR A 29 10.32 8.31 -0.32
CA THR A 29 10.42 8.75 1.08
C THR A 29 11.80 9.30 1.43
N ARG A 30 12.88 8.76 0.85
CA ARG A 30 14.24 9.31 1.01
C ARG A 30 14.33 10.73 0.47
N ASN A 31 13.61 11.05 -0.59
CA ASN A 31 13.55 12.41 -1.17
C ASN A 31 12.50 13.30 -0.48
N HIS A 32 11.41 12.71 0.01
CA HIS A 32 10.27 13.39 0.62
C HIS A 32 9.85 12.66 1.92
N PRO A 33 10.51 12.93 3.05
CA PRO A 33 10.21 12.26 4.32
C PRO A 33 8.80 12.58 4.85
N GLU A 34 8.19 13.70 4.41
CA GLU A 34 6.79 14.04 4.71
C GLU A 34 5.79 13.02 4.17
N LEU A 35 6.10 12.37 3.04
CA LEU A 35 5.25 11.34 2.45
C LEU A 35 5.34 10.02 3.21
N ALA A 36 6.37 9.80 4.03
CA ALA A 36 6.51 8.60 4.85
C ALA A 36 5.28 8.39 5.71
N GLU A 37 4.84 9.47 6.36
CA GLU A 37 3.73 9.45 7.30
C GLU A 37 2.40 9.28 6.58
N GLU A 38 2.23 9.89 5.40
CA GLU A 38 1.06 9.66 4.55
C GLU A 38 0.99 8.21 4.06
N PHE A 39 2.10 7.62 3.62
CA PHE A 39 2.14 6.21 3.20
C PHE A 39 1.80 5.25 4.33
N ILE A 40 2.42 5.43 5.50
CA ILE A 40 2.16 4.58 6.66
C ILE A 40 0.71 4.75 7.12
N THR A 41 0.21 5.98 7.18
CA THR A 41 -1.18 6.25 7.58
C THR A 41 -2.18 5.66 6.59
N ALA A 42 -1.93 5.79 5.29
CA ALA A 42 -2.74 5.18 4.25
C ALA A 42 -2.77 3.66 4.42
N LEU A 43 -1.60 3.01 4.53
CA LEU A 43 -1.48 1.55 4.69
C LEU A 43 -2.15 1.05 5.97
N GLN A 44 -1.98 1.74 7.10
CA GLN A 44 -2.67 1.41 8.34
C GLN A 44 -4.18 1.57 8.22
N LYS A 45 -4.67 2.63 7.56
CA LYS A 45 -6.09 2.79 7.27
C LYS A 45 -6.63 1.67 6.38
N GLY A 46 -5.86 1.23 5.38
CA GLY A 46 -6.17 0.07 4.55
C GLY A 46 -6.27 -1.22 5.36
N ILE A 47 -5.32 -1.50 6.23
CA ILE A 47 -5.34 -2.69 7.10
C ILE A 47 -6.52 -2.63 8.08
N ALA A 48 -6.80 -1.46 8.66
CA ALA A 48 -7.92 -1.28 9.58
C ALA A 48 -9.28 -1.43 8.87
N ALA A 49 -9.41 -0.90 7.66
CA ALA A 49 -10.60 -1.05 6.84
C ALA A 49 -10.77 -2.52 6.38
N ALA A 50 -9.70 -3.21 6.01
CA ALA A 50 -9.70 -4.64 5.71
C ALA A 50 -10.18 -5.48 6.91
N SER A 51 -9.68 -5.17 8.11
CA SER A 51 -10.06 -5.83 9.36
C SER A 51 -11.55 -5.60 9.72
N LYS A 52 -12.12 -4.47 9.29
CA LYS A 52 -13.56 -4.18 9.41
C LYS A 52 -14.42 -4.84 8.32
N GLY A 53 -13.82 -5.52 7.34
CA GLY A 53 -14.53 -6.08 6.20
C GLY A 53 -14.93 -5.04 5.15
N ASP A 54 -14.25 -3.89 5.11
CA ASP A 54 -14.60 -2.79 4.22
C ASP A 54 -14.18 -3.07 2.77
N ALA A 55 -15.14 -2.99 1.85
CA ALA A 55 -14.93 -3.27 0.43
C ALA A 55 -14.11 -2.19 -0.29
N THR A 56 -13.86 -1.03 0.32
CA THR A 56 -12.98 -0.01 -0.28
C THR A 56 -11.54 -0.50 -0.40
N VAL A 57 -11.07 -1.36 0.51
CA VAL A 57 -9.71 -1.91 0.46
C VAL A 57 -9.58 -2.94 -0.65
N ILE A 58 -10.64 -3.71 -0.90
CA ILE A 58 -10.73 -4.64 -2.02
C ILE A 58 -10.57 -3.85 -3.33
N LYS A 59 -11.27 -2.73 -3.49
CA LYS A 59 -11.16 -1.88 -4.68
C LYS A 59 -9.75 -1.32 -4.85
N ALA A 60 -9.14 -0.81 -3.79
CA ALA A 60 -7.78 -0.26 -3.86
C ALA A 60 -6.74 -1.31 -4.26
N VAL A 61 -6.82 -2.52 -3.68
CA VAL A 61 -5.90 -3.61 -4.01
C VAL A 61 -6.14 -4.14 -5.43
N ASN A 62 -7.41 -4.25 -5.85
CA ASN A 62 -7.76 -4.57 -7.24
C ASN A 62 -7.28 -3.53 -8.25
N ALA A 63 -7.29 -2.24 -7.88
CA ALA A 63 -6.75 -1.18 -8.72
C ALA A 63 -5.23 -1.33 -8.93
N GLY A 64 -4.53 -1.94 -7.98
CA GLY A 64 -3.13 -2.33 -8.11
C GLY A 64 -2.89 -3.61 -8.93
N GLY A 65 -3.89 -4.17 -9.60
CA GLY A 65 -3.75 -5.36 -10.43
C GLY A 65 -3.85 -6.69 -9.67
N TYR A 66 -4.07 -6.66 -8.34
CA TYR A 66 -4.27 -7.86 -7.55
C TYR A 66 -5.77 -8.21 -7.47
N GLN A 67 -6.18 -9.34 -8.07
CA GLN A 67 -7.57 -9.81 -8.01
C GLN A 67 -7.92 -10.43 -6.65
N VAL A 68 -8.13 -9.59 -5.64
CA VAL A 68 -8.58 -10.02 -4.31
C VAL A 68 -10.10 -10.04 -4.23
N SER A 69 -10.67 -11.09 -3.64
CA SER A 69 -12.12 -11.25 -3.49
C SER A 69 -12.61 -10.94 -2.07
N THR A 70 -11.70 -10.98 -1.09
CA THR A 70 -12.03 -10.72 0.31
C THR A 70 -11.23 -9.55 0.89
N ALA A 71 -11.84 -8.86 1.86
CA ALA A 71 -11.16 -7.81 2.62
C ALA A 71 -9.94 -8.37 3.38
N ALA A 72 -10.00 -9.63 3.82
CA ALA A 72 -8.89 -10.31 4.48
C ALA A 72 -7.67 -10.46 3.56
N GLU A 73 -7.86 -10.94 2.33
CA GLU A 73 -6.78 -11.02 1.33
C GLU A 73 -6.21 -9.62 1.04
N ALA A 74 -7.10 -8.64 0.82
CA ALA A 74 -6.70 -7.26 0.55
C ALA A 74 -5.85 -6.67 1.72
N GLY A 75 -6.24 -6.96 2.96
CA GLY A 75 -5.47 -6.61 4.16
C GLY A 75 -4.11 -7.29 4.23
N GLU A 76 -4.02 -8.56 3.84
CA GLU A 76 -2.77 -9.32 3.81
C GLU A 76 -1.79 -8.72 2.77
N HIS A 77 -2.29 -8.31 1.60
CA HIS A 77 -1.48 -7.60 0.61
C HIS A 77 -0.97 -6.24 1.13
N CYS A 78 -1.81 -5.47 1.84
CA CYS A 78 -1.38 -4.23 2.49
C CYS A 78 -0.31 -4.48 3.57
N LEU A 79 -0.46 -5.54 4.36
CA LEU A 79 0.51 -5.95 5.38
C LEU A 79 1.85 -6.34 4.76
N ARG A 80 1.84 -7.13 3.67
CA ARG A 80 3.06 -7.49 2.93
C ARG A 80 3.75 -6.25 2.37
N LEU A 81 3.00 -5.33 1.76
CA LEU A 81 3.55 -4.07 1.22
C LEU A 81 4.23 -3.24 2.32
N LEU A 82 3.56 -3.08 3.46
CA LEU A 82 4.13 -2.37 4.61
C LEU A 82 5.37 -3.07 5.17
N GLY A 83 5.40 -4.40 5.17
CA GLY A 83 6.57 -5.20 5.53
C GLY A 83 7.76 -4.95 4.61
N PHE A 84 7.55 -5.01 3.29
CA PHE A 84 8.60 -4.70 2.31
C PHE A 84 9.08 -3.25 2.43
N TYR A 85 8.17 -2.30 2.58
CA TYR A 85 8.50 -0.88 2.73
C TYR A 85 9.32 -0.62 3.99
N SER A 86 8.93 -1.17 5.15
CA SER A 86 9.70 -1.05 6.39
C SER A 86 11.08 -1.68 6.30
N LYS A 87 11.20 -2.79 5.57
CA LYS A 87 12.50 -3.42 5.28
C LYS A 87 13.38 -2.49 4.45
N ARG A 88 12.84 -1.93 3.37
CA ARG A 88 13.56 -1.01 2.47
C ARG A 88 13.95 0.31 3.11
N LEU A 89 13.17 0.82 4.06
CA LEU A 89 13.54 2.01 4.83
C LEU A 89 14.70 1.77 5.81
N ARG A 90 14.94 0.52 6.20
CA ARG A 90 16.03 0.12 7.09
C ARG A 90 17.35 -0.17 6.35
N GLU A 91 17.32 -0.26 5.02
CA GLU A 91 18.47 -0.47 4.13
C GLU A 91 19.03 0.86 3.56
#